data_AF-A0A562LJU4-F1
#
_entry.id   AF-A0A562LJU4-F1
#
_cell.length_a   1.000
_cell.length_b   1.000
_cell.length_c   1.000
_cell.angle_alpha   90.00
_cell.angle_beta   90.00
_cell.angle_gamma   90.00
#
_symmetry.space_group_name_H-M   'P 1'
#
loop_
_entity.id
_entity.type
_entity.pdbx_description
1 polymer ?
#
loop_
_entity_poly.entity_id
_entity_poly.type
_entity_poly.pdbx_seq_one_letter_code
_entity_poly.pdbx_strand_id
1 'polypeptide(L)'
;MDDAATFEQLIQFRAPSNLSKAIDRAASQRCQSKSDYIRQALVDRLQADGGSPLGEQQYCLVIDGELIATSFKPAKDDRGGVWLPIENEDNQPFDPALHWRLKPLPLRLDGDRVVRTYPVIAKCQEHA
;
A
#
# COMPACT_ATOMS: atom_id res chain seq x y z
N MET A 1 12.84 -13.62 7.10
CA MET A 1 12.40 -13.47 8.50
C MET A 1 11.63 -12.18 8.50
N ASP A 2 10.30 -12.29 8.51
CA ASP A 2 9.39 -11.19 8.25
C ASP A 2 9.53 -10.12 9.33
N ASP A 3 9.66 -8.87 8.90
CA ASP A 3 9.66 -7.71 9.77
C ASP A 3 8.26 -7.61 10.38
N ALA A 4 8.13 -8.07 11.63
CA ALA A 4 6.93 -7.89 12.39
C ALA A 4 6.80 -6.40 12.65
N ALA A 5 6.04 -5.68 11.81
CA ALA A 5 5.69 -4.29 12.05
C ALA A 5 5.03 -4.21 13.42
N THR A 6 5.82 -3.88 14.43
CA THR A 6 5.40 -3.77 15.81
C THR A 6 4.38 -2.63 15.86
N PHE A 7 3.29 -2.82 16.59
CA PHE A 7 2.30 -1.75 16.81
C PHE A 7 2.92 -0.71 17.77
N GLU A 8 3.85 0.10 17.26
CA GLU A 8 4.76 0.96 18.05
C GLU A 8 4.09 2.21 18.60
N GLN A 9 3.02 2.68 17.95
CA GLN A 9 2.37 3.95 18.30
C GLN A 9 0.94 3.76 18.80
N LEU A 10 0.69 4.20 20.02
CA LEU A 10 -0.65 4.26 20.60
C LEU A 10 -1.36 5.55 20.19
N ILE A 11 -2.49 5.41 19.49
CA ILE A 11 -3.36 6.55 19.11
C ILE A 11 -4.52 6.64 20.10
N GLN A 12 -4.68 7.79 20.75
CA GLN A 12 -5.77 8.07 21.69
C GLN A 12 -6.63 9.23 21.18
N PHE A 13 -7.94 9.09 21.27
CA PHE A 13 -8.90 10.15 20.95
C PHE A 13 -10.06 10.15 21.94
N ARG A 14 -10.73 11.30 22.08
CA ARG A 14 -11.94 11.42 22.89
C ARG A 14 -13.12 10.90 22.09
N ALA A 15 -13.92 10.03 22.71
CA ALA A 15 -15.05 9.37 22.08
C ALA A 15 -16.34 9.55 22.89
N PRO A 16 -17.52 9.56 22.23
CA PRO A 16 -18.81 9.41 22.91
C PRO A 16 -18.86 8.10 23.73
N SER A 17 -19.59 8.12 24.84
CA SER A 17 -19.65 6.99 25.78
C SER A 17 -20.20 5.68 25.18
N ASN A 18 -20.97 5.77 24.10
CA ASN A 18 -21.53 4.62 23.39
C ASN A 18 -20.62 4.07 22.28
N LEU A 19 -19.59 4.80 21.85
CA LEU A 19 -18.77 4.42 20.68
C LEU A 19 -18.04 3.10 20.90
N SER A 20 -17.45 2.91 22.09
CA SER A 20 -16.73 1.67 22.44
C SER A 20 -17.63 0.43 22.33
N LYS A 21 -18.90 0.54 22.74
CA LYS A 21 -19.89 -0.55 22.64
C LYS A 21 -20.32 -0.82 21.20
N ALA A 22 -20.44 0.23 20.39
CA ALA A 22 -20.75 0.09 18.97
C ALA A 22 -19.61 -0.64 18.22
N ILE A 23 -18.36 -0.28 18.52
CA ILE A 23 -17.16 -0.94 18.00
C ILE A 23 -17.13 -2.41 18.43
N ASP A 24 -17.39 -2.73 19.70
CA ASP A 24 -17.45 -4.12 20.17
C ASP A 24 -18.41 -4.99 19.38
N ARG A 25 -19.61 -4.46 19.16
CA ARG A 25 -20.65 -5.18 18.43
C ARG A 25 -20.23 -5.43 16.99
N ALA A 26 -19.67 -4.41 16.33
CA ALA A 26 -19.24 -4.52 14.94
C ALA A 26 -18.02 -5.46 14.78
N ALA A 27 -17.05 -5.38 15.69
CA ALA A 27 -15.88 -6.26 15.71
C ALA A 27 -16.30 -7.73 15.95
N SER A 28 -17.22 -7.96 16.89
CA SER A 28 -17.74 -9.29 17.21
C SER A 28 -18.49 -9.93 16.04
N GLN A 29 -19.27 -9.15 15.29
CA GLN A 29 -19.95 -9.61 14.06
C GLN A 29 -18.97 -10.06 12.97
N ARG A 30 -17.71 -9.61 13.03
CA ARG A 30 -16.64 -9.95 12.08
C ARG A 30 -15.58 -10.88 12.66
N CYS A 31 -15.79 -11.43 13.86
CA CYS A 31 -14.82 -12.25 14.58
C CYS A 31 -13.44 -11.57 14.73
N GLN A 32 -13.43 -10.26 14.95
CA GLN A 32 -12.22 -9.44 15.07
C GLN A 32 -12.07 -8.87 16.49
N SER A 33 -10.84 -8.53 16.89
CA SER A 33 -10.64 -7.67 18.06
C SER A 33 -11.07 -6.23 17.75
N LYS A 34 -11.33 -5.42 18.80
CA LYS A 34 -11.62 -3.98 18.60
C LYS A 34 -10.52 -3.28 17.81
N SER A 35 -9.27 -3.57 18.14
CA SER A 35 -8.10 -2.94 17.52
C SER A 35 -8.00 -3.31 16.04
N ASP A 36 -8.26 -4.56 15.68
CA ASP A 36 -8.22 -4.99 14.28
C ASP A 36 -9.33 -4.34 13.47
N TYR A 37 -10.54 -4.31 14.04
CA TYR A 37 -11.69 -3.68 13.41
C TYR A 37 -11.45 -2.18 13.18
N ILE A 38 -10.94 -1.46 14.18
CA ILE A 38 -10.63 -0.02 14.06
C ILE A 38 -9.55 0.22 13.01
N ARG A 39 -8.47 -0.58 13.00
CA ARG A 39 -7.41 -0.44 12.00
C ARG A 39 -7.94 -0.65 10.60
N GLN A 40 -8.68 -1.73 10.36
CA GLN A 40 -9.26 -2.00 9.05
C GLN A 40 -10.19 -0.86 8.62
N ALA A 41 -11.12 -0.45 9.48
CA ALA A 41 -12.08 0.61 9.16
C ALA A 41 -11.41 1.95 8.85
N LEU A 42 -10.33 2.30 9.57
CA LEU A 42 -9.56 3.52 9.30
C LEU A 42 -8.75 3.42 8.01
N VAL A 43 -8.10 2.28 7.75
CA VAL A 43 -7.38 2.04 6.49
C VAL A 43 -8.32 2.15 5.30
N ASP A 44 -9.46 1.45 5.35
CA ASP A 44 -10.47 1.47 4.30
C ASP A 44 -10.97 2.91 4.04
N ARG A 45 -11.21 3.66 5.11
CA ARG A 45 -11.70 5.04 5.00
C ARG A 45 -10.64 5.98 4.46
N LEU A 46 -9.41 5.91 4.96
CA LEU A 46 -8.29 6.70 4.46
C LEU A 46 -8.11 6.44 2.96
N GLN A 47 -8.11 5.18 2.54
CA GLN A 47 -7.98 4.81 1.13
C GLN A 47 -9.11 5.40 0.28
N ALA A 48 -10.35 5.33 0.76
CA ALA A 48 -11.50 5.95 0.08
C ALA A 48 -11.37 7.49 -0.02
N ASP A 49 -10.74 8.11 0.97
CA ASP A 49 -10.45 9.55 0.99
C ASP A 49 -9.14 9.90 0.24
N GLY A 50 -8.50 8.93 -0.43
CA GLY A 50 -7.24 9.10 -1.17
C GLY A 50 -5.97 9.12 -0.30
N GLY A 51 -6.11 8.95 1.02
CA GLY A 51 -5.01 8.75 1.95
C GLY A 51 -4.57 7.29 1.97
N SER A 52 -3.32 7.01 1.67
CA SER A 52 -2.80 5.65 1.82
C SER A 52 -1.94 5.55 3.08
N PRO A 53 -2.20 4.60 4.00
CA PRO A 53 -1.22 4.24 5.04
C PRO A 53 -0.07 3.40 4.46
N LEU A 54 -0.06 3.15 3.14
CA LEU A 54 1.09 2.58 2.45
C LEU A 54 2.30 3.52 2.63
N GLY A 55 3.49 2.94 2.72
CA GLY A 55 4.74 3.67 2.94
C GLY A 55 4.92 4.87 2.01
N GLU A 56 5.80 5.79 2.39
CA GLU A 56 6.03 7.07 1.70
C GLU A 56 5.92 6.91 0.16
N GLN A 57 5.09 7.75 -0.47
CA GLN A 57 4.91 7.73 -1.93
C GLN A 57 6.28 7.90 -2.60
N GLN A 58 6.67 6.91 -3.39
CA GLN A 58 7.89 6.97 -4.18
C GLN A 58 7.55 7.55 -5.56
N TYR A 59 8.48 8.33 -6.11
CA TYR A 59 8.39 8.97 -7.41
C TYR A 59 9.54 8.49 -8.31
N CYS A 60 9.34 8.57 -9.61
CA CYS A 60 10.38 8.37 -10.62
C CYS A 60 10.52 9.62 -11.49
N LEU A 61 11.77 10.05 -11.69
CA LEU A 61 12.12 11.13 -12.61
C LEU A 61 12.09 10.58 -14.03
N VAL A 62 11.26 11.20 -14.87
CA VAL A 62 11.13 10.87 -16.29
C VAL A 62 11.60 12.04 -17.13
N ILE A 63 12.52 11.78 -18.06
CA ILE A 63 13.06 12.76 -19.00
C ILE A 63 12.93 12.14 -20.39
N ASP A 64 12.25 12.81 -21.31
CA ASP A 64 12.06 12.37 -22.70
C ASP A 64 11.54 10.91 -22.85
N GLY A 65 10.71 10.47 -21.89
CA GLY A 65 10.15 9.11 -21.87
C GLY A 65 11.06 8.05 -21.23
N GLU A 66 12.24 8.42 -20.73
CA GLU A 66 13.16 7.52 -20.06
C GLU A 66 13.04 7.62 -18.53
N LEU A 67 13.14 6.47 -17.85
CA LEU A 67 13.14 6.38 -16.39
C LEU A 67 14.56 6.60 -15.86
N ILE A 68 14.78 7.70 -15.16
CA ILE A 68 16.14 8.13 -14.79
C ILE A 68 16.51 7.75 -13.36
N ALA A 69 15.66 8.10 -12.39
CA ALA A 69 15.95 7.94 -10.97
C ALA A 69 14.67 7.79 -10.15
N THR A 70 14.80 7.28 -8.92
CA THR A 70 13.67 7.20 -7.97
C THR A 70 13.97 7.98 -6.70
N SER A 71 12.94 8.56 -6.08
CA SER A 71 13.06 9.34 -4.85
C SER A 71 11.73 9.38 -4.10
N PHE A 72 11.79 9.51 -2.78
CA PHE A 72 10.61 9.82 -1.94
C PHE A 72 10.40 11.34 -1.79
N LYS A 73 11.38 12.14 -2.24
CA LYS A 73 11.37 13.60 -2.17
C LYS A 73 11.61 14.16 -3.58
N PRO A 74 10.54 14.37 -4.37
CA PRO A 74 10.69 14.94 -5.71
C PRO A 74 11.23 16.37 -5.60
N ALA A 75 12.16 16.72 -6.48
CA ALA A 75 12.78 18.02 -6.55
C ALA A 75 12.74 18.54 -7.98
N LYS A 76 12.79 19.86 -8.16
CA LYS A 76 12.86 20.43 -9.52
C LYS A 76 14.10 19.88 -10.24
N ASP A 77 13.92 19.36 -11.45
CA ASP A 77 15.02 18.92 -12.30
C ASP A 77 15.35 20.02 -13.31
N ASP A 78 16.63 20.38 -13.42
CA ASP A 78 17.10 21.49 -14.26
C ASP A 78 17.10 21.14 -15.76
N ARG A 79 16.94 19.86 -16.11
CA ARG A 79 16.83 19.40 -17.51
C ARG A 79 15.36 19.34 -17.97
N GLY A 80 14.42 19.78 -17.12
CA GLY A 80 12.99 19.80 -17.45
C GLY A 80 12.28 18.47 -17.20
N GLY A 81 12.90 17.53 -16.48
CA GLY A 81 12.28 16.26 -16.13
C GLY A 81 11.05 16.39 -15.23
N VAL A 82 10.15 15.42 -15.32
CA VAL A 82 8.92 15.35 -14.53
C VAL A 82 9.03 14.20 -13.53
N TRP A 83 8.71 14.47 -12.27
CA TRP A 83 8.55 13.42 -11.27
C TRP A 83 7.13 12.86 -11.34
N LEU A 84 7.02 11.60 -11.74
CA LEU A 84 5.75 10.87 -11.77
C LEU A 84 5.66 9.95 -10.54
N PRO A 85 4.49 9.85 -9.88
CA PRO A 85 4.31 8.89 -8.80
C PRO A 85 4.47 7.46 -9.34
N ILE A 86 5.16 6.61 -8.57
CA ILE A 86 5.26 5.18 -8.87
C ILE A 86 3.99 4.51 -8.36
N GLU A 87 3.25 3.90 -9.27
CA GLU A 87 2.08 3.11 -8.97
C GLU A 87 2.46 1.64 -8.85
N ASN A 88 2.06 1.02 -7.75
CA ASN A 88 2.30 -0.41 -7.52
C ASN A 88 1.07 -1.20 -7.96
N GLU A 89 1.26 -2.21 -8.79
CA GLU A 89 0.19 -3.10 -9.23
C GLU A 89 0.65 -4.55 -9.17
N ASP A 90 -0.30 -5.47 -9.05
CA ASP A 90 -0.08 -6.88 -9.27
C ASP A 90 -0.43 -7.23 -10.73
N ASN A 91 0.28 -8.18 -11.33
CA ASN A 91 -0.04 -8.64 -12.68
C ASN A 91 -1.34 -9.48 -12.77
N GLN A 92 -1.92 -9.84 -11.63
CA GLN A 92 -3.20 -10.54 -11.48
C GLN A 92 -3.76 -10.32 -10.07
N PRO A 93 -5.05 -10.61 -9.81
CA PRO A 93 -5.63 -10.46 -8.47
C PRO A 93 -4.84 -11.21 -7.39
N PHE A 94 -4.50 -10.51 -6.31
CA PHE A 94 -3.74 -11.07 -5.19
C PHE A 94 -4.68 -11.59 -4.09
N ASP A 95 -4.44 -12.83 -3.68
CA ASP A 95 -5.03 -13.45 -2.49
C ASP A 95 -3.88 -13.99 -1.62
N PRO A 96 -3.65 -13.44 -0.41
CA PRO A 96 -2.54 -13.84 0.45
C PRO A 96 -2.64 -15.29 0.95
N ALA A 97 -3.83 -15.91 0.96
CA ALA A 97 -3.97 -17.32 1.31
C ALA A 97 -3.47 -18.23 0.19
N LEU A 98 -3.64 -17.82 -1.07
CA LEU A 98 -3.42 -18.64 -2.26
C LEU A 98 -2.16 -18.28 -3.05
N HIS A 99 -1.59 -17.09 -2.84
CA HIS A 99 -0.53 -16.55 -3.69
C HIS A 99 0.71 -16.07 -2.94
N TRP A 100 1.83 -16.10 -3.64
CA TRP A 100 3.04 -15.35 -3.31
C TRP A 100 3.17 -14.14 -4.23
N ARG A 101 3.63 -13.02 -3.67
CA ARG A 101 4.05 -11.84 -4.42
C ARG A 101 5.58 -11.86 -4.55
N LEU A 102 6.09 -11.92 -5.77
CA LEU A 102 7.51 -11.93 -6.04
C LEU A 102 8.12 -10.54 -6.02
N LYS A 103 9.46 -10.48 -6.15
CA LYS A 103 10.16 -9.22 -6.37
C LYS A 103 9.59 -8.52 -7.62
N PRO A 104 9.40 -7.20 -7.55
CA PRO A 104 8.82 -6.45 -8.65
C PRO A 104 9.69 -6.54 -9.90
N LEU A 105 9.04 -6.50 -11.06
CA LEU A 105 9.71 -6.33 -12.34
C LEU A 105 10.36 -4.93 -12.41
N PRO A 106 11.29 -4.72 -13.36
CA PRO A 106 11.83 -3.39 -13.62
C PRO A 106 10.71 -2.37 -13.81
N LEU A 107 10.93 -1.15 -13.31
CA LEU A 107 9.98 -0.06 -13.50
C LEU A 107 9.74 0.16 -14.99
N ARG A 108 8.48 0.47 -15.32
CA ARG A 108 8.05 0.70 -16.69
C ARG A 108 7.29 2.02 -16.76
N LEU A 109 7.49 2.74 -17.86
CA LEU A 109 6.61 3.83 -18.24
C LEU A 109 5.43 3.24 -19.03
N ASP A 110 4.22 3.48 -18.55
CA ASP A 110 2.97 3.04 -19.14
C ASP A 110 2.13 4.26 -19.53
N GLY A 111 2.36 4.77 -20.74
CA GLY A 111 1.81 6.05 -21.15
C GLY A 111 2.38 7.20 -20.30
N ASP A 112 1.53 7.82 -19.49
CA ASP A 112 1.84 8.92 -18.58
C ASP A 112 2.06 8.46 -17.12
N ARG A 113 2.05 7.15 -16.86
CA ARG A 113 2.17 6.55 -15.51
C ARG A 113 3.46 5.76 -15.38
N VAL A 114 4.11 5.84 -14.22
CA VAL A 114 5.24 4.96 -13.90
C VAL A 114 4.73 3.81 -13.02
N VAL A 115 4.96 2.59 -13.48
CA VAL A 115 4.36 1.40 -12.89
C VAL A 115 5.42 0.44 -12.38
N ARG A 116 5.21 -0.06 -11.17
CA ARG A 116 5.93 -1.18 -10.56
C ARG A 116 4.99 -2.37 -10.48
N THR A 117 5.19 -3.33 -11.38
CA THR A 117 4.39 -4.55 -11.42
C THR A 117 5.03 -5.62 -10.53
N TYR A 118 4.24 -6.18 -9.62
CA TYR A 118 4.59 -7.32 -8.78
C TYR A 118 4.03 -8.60 -9.40
N PRO A 119 4.87 -9.57 -9.76
CA PRO A 119 4.40 -10.87 -10.22
C PRO A 119 3.74 -11.62 -9.06
N VAL A 120 2.52 -12.10 -9.30
CA VAL A 120 1.80 -12.97 -8.38
C VAL A 120 1.86 -14.39 -8.92
N ILE A 121 2.25 -15.34 -8.07
CA ILE A 121 2.29 -16.77 -8.40
C ILE A 121 1.44 -17.53 -7.40
N ALA A 122 0.84 -18.65 -7.81
CA ALA A 122 0.10 -19.49 -6.88
C ALA A 122 1.07 -20.25 -5.96
N LYS A 123 0.74 -20.37 -4.66
CA LYS A 123 1.57 -21.11 -3.70
C LYS A 123 1.75 -22.58 -4.09
N CYS A 124 0.75 -23.17 -4.75
CA CYS A 124 0.85 -24.53 -5.27
C CYS A 124 1.91 -24.71 -6.38
N GLN A 125 2.44 -23.62 -6.94
CA GLN A 125 3.49 -23.63 -7.97
C GLN A 125 4.90 -23.43 -7.38
N GLU A 126 5.04 -23.28 -6.06
CA GLU A 126 6.34 -23.05 -5.40
C GLU A 126 7.31 -24.25 -5.48
N HIS A 127 6.81 -25.44 -5.84
CA HIS A 127 7.58 -26.68 -5.92
C HIS A 127 7.77 -27.26 -7.34
N ALA A 128 7.48 -26.48 -8.38
CA ALA A 128 7.64 -26.92 -9.78
C ALA A 128 9.08 -26.72 -10.30
#